data_AF-A0A957L2M9-F1
#
_entry.id   AF-A0A957L2M9-F1
#
_cell.length_a   1.000
_cell.length_b   1.000
_cell.length_c   1.000
_cell.angle_alpha   90.00
_cell.angle_beta   90.00
_cell.angle_gamma   90.00
#
_symmetry.space_group_name_H-M   'P 1'
#
loop_
_entity.id
_entity.type
_entity.pdbx_description
1 polymer ?
#
loop_
_entity_poly.entity_id
_entity_poly.type
_entity_poly.pdbx_seq_one_letter_code
_entity_poly.pdbx_strand_id
1 'polypeptide(L)'
;ERLVFVRMMQAAGAVRTDIQPEVVAHIMDILAFGLAGMDGLLPDQPRPDVGELIEGIALMMDAALTPAGADPAAGKAVVRQIADRTRQQMGLASQAEKEKET
;
A
#
# COMPACT_ATOMS: atom_id res chain seq x y z
N GLU A 1 2.28 2.87 -10.16
CA GLU A 1 1.21 2.47 -9.22
C GLU A 1 1.30 3.22 -7.88
N ARG A 2 2.36 3.03 -7.08
CA ARG A 2 2.49 3.63 -5.72
C ARG A 2 2.30 5.15 -5.67
N LEU A 3 2.98 5.89 -6.53
CA LEU A 3 2.86 7.35 -6.59
C LEU A 3 1.42 7.82 -6.89
N VAL A 4 0.73 7.11 -7.79
CA VAL A 4 -0.66 7.42 -8.14
C VAL A 4 -1.58 7.21 -6.95
N PHE A 5 -1.39 6.11 -6.21
CA PHE A 5 -2.12 5.85 -4.97
C PHE A 5 -1.96 6.98 -3.95
N VAL A 6 -0.72 7.41 -3.67
CA VAL A 6 -0.45 8.49 -2.70
C VAL A 6 -1.14 9.78 -3.13
N ARG A 7 -1.06 10.15 -4.42
CA ARG A 7 -1.74 11.34 -4.95
C ARG A 7 -3.25 11.27 -4.78
N MET A 8 -3.86 10.10 -5.02
CA MET A 8 -5.30 9.91 -4.80
C MET A 8 -5.67 10.04 -3.31
N MET A 9 -4.86 9.49 -2.41
CA MET A 9 -5.08 9.59 -0.98
C MET A 9 -4.94 11.03 -0.46
N GLN A 10 -3.97 11.78 -0.99
CA GLN A 10 -3.81 13.20 -0.69
C GLN A 10 -4.97 14.04 -1.23
N ALA A 11 -5.40 13.79 -2.46
CA ALA A 11 -6.57 14.46 -3.04
C ALA A 11 -7.87 14.18 -2.27
N ALA A 12 -7.97 13.00 -1.66
CA ALA A 12 -9.08 12.61 -0.79
C ALA A 12 -8.98 13.18 0.64
N GLY A 13 -7.90 13.90 0.98
CA GLY A 13 -7.66 14.40 2.35
C GLY A 13 -7.32 13.31 3.37
N ALA A 14 -7.05 12.08 2.90
CA ALA A 14 -6.72 10.94 3.76
C ALA A 14 -5.23 10.88 4.13
N VAL A 15 -4.39 11.57 3.36
CA VAL A 15 -2.95 11.71 3.61
C VAL A 15 -2.59 13.19 3.57
N ARG A 16 -1.73 13.63 4.50
CA ARG A 16 -1.22 15.00 4.59
C ARG A 16 -0.55 15.45 3.28
N THR A 17 -0.69 16.72 2.95
CA THR A 17 -0.29 17.28 1.64
C THR A 17 0.99 18.13 1.70
N ASP A 18 1.55 18.34 2.89
CA ASP A 18 2.79 19.09 3.11
C ASP A 18 4.05 18.26 2.83
N ILE A 19 3.91 16.94 2.66
CA ILE A 19 4.97 16.05 2.18
C ILE A 19 4.75 15.75 0.69
N GLN A 20 5.82 15.87 -0.10
CA GLN A 20 5.77 15.54 -1.53
C GLN A 20 5.35 14.08 -1.74
N PRO A 21 4.39 13.79 -2.63
CA PRO A 21 3.87 12.44 -2.84
C PRO A 21 4.95 11.45 -3.31
N GLU A 22 5.97 11.93 -4.03
CA GLU A 22 7.13 11.14 -4.48
C GLU A 22 7.93 10.61 -3.29
N VAL A 23 8.10 11.42 -2.24
CA VAL A 23 8.83 11.02 -1.02
C VAL A 23 8.04 9.96 -0.26
N VAL A 24 6.74 10.17 -0.05
CA VAL A 24 5.87 9.21 0.65
C VAL A 24 5.81 7.89 -0.11
N ALA A 25 5.67 7.93 -1.43
CA ALA A 25 5.66 6.73 -2.27
C ALA A 25 6.98 5.97 -2.17
N HIS A 26 8.12 6.66 -2.22
CA HIS A 26 9.42 6.01 -2.12
C HIS A 26 9.65 5.37 -0.74
N ILE A 27 9.24 6.03 0.34
CA ILE A 27 9.28 5.44 1.70
C ILE A 27 8.44 4.16 1.76
N MET A 28 7.23 4.17 1.19
CA MET A 28 6.38 2.98 1.12
C MET A 28 7.04 1.83 0.34
N ASP A 29 7.77 2.13 -0.72
CA ASP A 29 8.48 1.12 -1.50
C ASP A 29 9.67 0.52 -0.72
N ILE A 30 10.41 1.35 0.04
CA ILE A 30 11.47 0.88 0.94
C ILE A 30 10.89 -0.08 2.00
N LEU A 31 9.78 0.29 2.63
CA LEU A 31 9.12 -0.55 3.64
C LEU A 31 8.64 -1.88 3.03
N ALA A 32 8.03 -1.84 1.85
CA ALA A 32 7.56 -3.05 1.16
C ALA A 32 8.72 -3.98 0.77
N PHE A 33 9.82 -3.41 0.28
CA PHE A 33 11.01 -4.19 -0.07
C PHE A 33 11.66 -4.80 1.18
N GLY A 34 11.80 -4.03 2.26
CA GLY A 34 12.32 -4.53 3.53
C GLY A 34 11.49 -5.69 4.08
N LEU A 35 10.16 -5.57 4.04
CA LEU A 35 9.26 -6.62 4.49
C LEU A 35 9.39 -7.92 3.67
N ALA A 36 9.55 -7.82 2.36
CA ALA A 36 9.67 -8.97 1.47
C ALA A 36 11.07 -9.62 1.49
N GLY A 37 12.13 -8.84 1.77
CA GLY A 37 13.52 -9.27 1.63
C GLY A 37 14.23 -9.63 2.94
N MET A 38 13.69 -9.25 4.11
CA MET A 38 14.38 -9.40 5.39
C MET A 38 14.70 -10.84 5.78
N ASP A 39 13.87 -11.80 5.39
CA ASP A 39 14.08 -13.24 5.61
C ASP A 39 15.46 -13.74 5.13
N GLY A 40 15.90 -13.26 3.97
CA GLY A 40 17.16 -13.69 3.36
C GLY A 40 18.38 -12.93 3.88
N LEU A 41 18.19 -11.79 4.54
CA LEU A 41 19.29 -10.92 5.00
C LEU A 41 19.65 -11.13 6.46
N LEU A 42 18.68 -11.45 7.33
CA LEU A 42 18.88 -11.55 8.79
C LEU A 42 18.18 -12.81 9.36
N PRO A 43 18.69 -14.01 9.07
CA PRO A 43 18.01 -15.27 9.40
C PRO A 43 17.89 -15.54 10.91
N ASP A 44 18.85 -15.05 11.71
CA ASP A 44 18.92 -15.33 13.14
C ASP A 44 18.28 -14.25 14.02
N GLN A 45 17.59 -13.28 13.41
CA GLN A 45 16.98 -12.18 14.14
C GLN A 45 15.55 -12.52 14.56
N PRO A 46 15.19 -12.42 15.86
CA PRO A 46 13.83 -12.64 16.30
C PRO A 46 12.92 -11.60 15.65
N ARG A 47 11.86 -12.08 14.99
CA ARG A 47 10.89 -11.25 14.29
C ARG A 47 9.56 -11.21 15.04
N PRO A 48 8.86 -10.07 15.01
CA PRO A 48 7.48 -10.01 15.46
C PRO A 48 6.61 -10.97 14.64
N ASP A 49 5.46 -11.34 15.19
CA ASP A 49 4.43 -11.98 14.38
C ASP A 49 4.01 -11.03 13.24
N VAL A 50 3.57 -11.60 12.11
CA VAL A 50 3.12 -10.81 10.95
C VAL A 50 1.98 -9.86 11.34
N GLY A 51 1.06 -10.28 12.22
CA GLY A 51 0.00 -9.44 12.74
C GLY A 51 0.52 -8.24 13.52
N GLU A 52 1.43 -8.48 14.47
CA GLU A 52 2.06 -7.42 15.28
C GLU A 52 2.83 -6.42 14.42
N LEU A 53 3.54 -6.92 13.40
CA LEU A 53 4.28 -6.08 12.46
C LEU A 53 3.36 -5.19 11.63
N ILE A 54 2.25 -5.74 11.13
CA ILE A 54 1.25 -4.98 10.37
C ILE A 54 0.61 -3.90 11.25
N GLU A 55 0.23 -4.23 12.47
CA GLU A 55 -0.34 -3.26 13.43
C GLU A 55 0.65 -2.14 13.76
N GLY A 56 1.92 -2.48 14.00
CA GLY A 56 2.97 -1.50 14.26
C GLY A 56 3.18 -0.54 13.08
N ILE A 57 3.24 -1.07 11.86
CA ILE A 57 3.33 -0.26 10.64
C ILE A 57 2.10 0.65 10.52
N ALA A 58 0.89 0.11 10.70
CA ALA A 58 -0.34 0.90 10.61
C ALA A 58 -0.35 2.07 11.59
N LEU A 59 0.04 1.85 12.85
CA LEU A 59 0.15 2.90 13.86
C LEU A 59 1.16 3.98 13.47
N MET A 60 2.34 3.58 13.00
CA MET A 60 3.37 4.54 12.56
C MET A 60 2.89 5.36 11.36
N MET A 61 2.25 4.72 10.40
CA MET A 61 1.74 5.41 9.20
C MET A 61 0.60 6.35 9.55
N ASP A 62 -0.32 5.96 10.42
CA ASP A 62 -1.42 6.81 10.88
C ASP A 62 -0.88 8.08 11.56
N ALA A 63 0.05 7.92 12.51
CA ALA A 63 0.67 9.06 13.19
C ALA A 63 1.49 9.96 12.25
N ALA A 64 2.15 9.39 11.25
CA ALA A 64 3.03 10.14 10.35
C ALA A 64 2.28 10.85 9.21
N LEU A 65 1.21 10.23 8.69
CA LEU A 65 0.59 10.62 7.41
C LEU A 65 -0.84 11.11 7.53
N THR A 66 -1.58 10.76 8.58
CA THR A 66 -3.00 11.15 8.70
C THR A 66 -3.10 12.62 9.15
N PRO A 67 -3.72 13.50 8.34
CA PRO A 67 -3.92 14.88 8.73
C PRO A 67 -5.02 15.02 9.79
N ALA A 68 -4.98 16.09 10.58
CA ALA A 68 -6.07 16.41 11.50
C ALA A 68 -7.38 16.65 10.71
N GLY A 69 -8.45 15.94 11.10
CA GLY A 69 -9.74 16.02 10.41
C GLY A 69 -9.83 15.22 9.11
N ALA A 70 -8.93 14.26 8.89
CA ALA A 70 -9.01 13.33 7.76
C ALA A 70 -10.39 12.64 7.68
N ASP A 71 -10.87 12.39 6.46
CA ASP A 71 -12.06 11.59 6.21
C ASP A 71 -11.68 10.12 5.89
N PRO A 72 -11.89 9.18 6.81
CA PRO A 72 -11.57 7.77 6.58
C PRO A 72 -12.44 7.15 5.47
N ALA A 73 -13.63 7.68 5.22
CA ALA A 73 -14.52 7.16 4.17
C ALA A 73 -13.97 7.48 2.78
N ALA A 74 -13.47 8.70 2.58
CA ALA A 74 -12.82 9.11 1.33
C ALA A 74 -11.58 8.26 1.04
N GLY A 75 -10.72 8.03 2.04
CA GLY A 75 -9.56 7.14 1.89
C GLY A 75 -9.95 5.69 1.56
N LYS A 76 -10.98 5.14 2.22
CA LYS A 76 -11.50 3.80 1.93
C LYS A 76 -12.04 3.68 0.49
N ALA A 77 -12.66 4.73 -0.05
CA ALA A 77 -13.13 4.73 -1.43
C ALA A 77 -11.97 4.60 -2.44
N VAL A 78 -10.85 5.29 -2.19
CA VAL A 78 -9.63 5.17 -3.00
C VAL A 78 -9.08 3.74 -2.95
N VAL A 79 -8.99 3.14 -1.77
CA VAL A 79 -8.50 1.75 -1.61
C VAL A 79 -9.38 0.77 -2.39
N ARG A 80 -10.71 0.90 -2.30
CA ARG A 80 -11.65 0.05 -3.04
C ARG A 80 -11.47 0.20 -4.55
N GLN A 81 -11.34 1.43 -5.04
CA GLN A 81 -11.13 1.70 -6.46
C GLN A 81 -9.88 1.00 -7.01
N ILE A 82 -8.78 1.02 -6.25
CA ILE A 82 -7.54 0.33 -6.65
C ILE A 82 -7.72 -1.19 -6.58
N ALA A 83 -8.31 -1.72 -5.50
CA ALA A 83 -8.54 -3.15 -5.35
C ALA A 83 -9.41 -3.72 -6.48
N ASP A 84 -10.47 -2.99 -6.87
CA ASP A 84 -11.35 -3.38 -7.97
C ASP A 84 -10.62 -3.36 -9.32
N ARG A 85 -9.75 -2.36 -9.55
CA ARG A 85 -8.89 -2.31 -10.74
C ARG A 85 -7.93 -3.50 -10.80
N THR A 86 -7.28 -3.85 -9.69
CA THR A 86 -6.37 -5.00 -9.65
C THR A 86 -7.11 -6.32 -9.88
N ARG A 87 -8.32 -6.50 -9.32
CA ARG A 87 -9.15 -7.68 -9.59
C ARG A 87 -9.53 -7.79 -11.07
N GLN A 88 -9.92 -6.68 -11.70
CA GLN A 88 -10.25 -6.67 -13.12
C GLN A 88 -9.05 -7.07 -13.99
N GLN A 89 -7.85 -6.58 -13.67
CA GLN A 89 -6.62 -6.95 -14.39
C GLN A 89 -6.28 -8.43 -14.24
N MET A 90 -6.39 -9.00 -13.03
CA MET A 90 -6.16 -10.44 -12.80
C MET A 90 -7.22 -11.32 -13.48
N GLY A 91 -8.47 -10.88 -13.51
CA GLY A 91 -9.56 -11.56 -14.22
C GLY A 91 -9.35 -11.60 -15.74
N LEU A 92 -8.84 -10.52 -16.33
CA LEU A 92 -8.51 -10.46 -17.76
C LEU A 92 -7.29 -11.33 -18.11
N ALA A 93 -6.25 -11.33 -17.26
CA ALA A 93 -5.06 -12.16 -17.45
C ALA A 93 -5.40 -13.66 -17.43
N SER A 94 -6.23 -14.08 -16.46
CA SER A 94 -6.69 -15.47 -16.35
C SER A 94 -7.64 -15.92 -17.48
N GLN A 95 -8.32 -15.00 -18.16
CA GLN A 95 -9.11 -15.30 -19.35
C GLN A 95 -8.24 -15.42 -20.61
N ALA A 96 -7.27 -14.53 -20.78
CA ALA A 96 -6.33 -14.57 -21.89
C ALA A 96 -5.39 -15.79 -21.87
N GLU A 97 -5.08 -16.33 -20.68
CA GLU A 97 -4.35 -17.60 -20.54
C GLU A 97 -5.21 -18.79 -21.00
N LYS A 98 -6.50 -18.82 -20.68
CA LYS A 98 -7.43 -19.88 -21.11
C LYS A 98 -7.66 -19.87 -22.62
N GLU A 99 -7.73 -18.70 -23.25
CA GLU A 99 -7.86 -18.57 -24.71
C GLU A 99 -6.60 -18.98 -25.49
N LYS A 100 -5.42 -19.02 -24.85
CA LYS A 100 -4.17 -19.49 -25.47
C LYS A 100 -3.98 -21.01 -25.39
N GLU A 101 -4.68 -21.69 -24.50
CA GLU A 101 -4.67 -23.15 -24.36
C GLU A 101 -5.73 -23.86 -25.22
N THR A 102 -6.59 -23.10 -25.93
CA THR A 102 -7.64 -23.63 -26.82
C THR A 102 -7.25 -23.45 -28.29
#